data_AF-A0A0D0BM39-F1
#
_entry.id   AF-A0A0D0BM39-F1
#
_cell.length_a   1.000
_cell.length_b   1.000
_cell.length_c   1.000
_cell.angle_alpha   90.00
_cell.angle_beta   90.00
_cell.angle_gamma   90.00
#
_symmetry.space_group_name_H-M   'P 1'
#
loop_
_entity.id
_entity.type
_entity.pdbx_description
1 polymer ?
#
loop_
_entity_poly.entity_id
_entity_poly.type
_entity_poly.pdbx_seq_one_letter_code
_entity_poly.pdbx_strand_id
1 'polypeptide(L)'
;MNENISLVSVNGVPIKTRGYQQEMLNESLRRNIIIAMHAGSGKTHIAVLHLKHESERELEKLSWFLAPTVALCEQQCNVIKAALPVSVGLILGALALDQWKDASLWKSILSTHRVMVSTPQVLLDALHHGYILMGADISLIIFNEAHHAVDNDPYN
;
A
#
# COMPACT_ATOMS: atom_id res chain seq x y z
N MET A 1 15.63 -13.26 -24.51
CA MET A 1 15.54 -12.74 -23.13
C MET A 1 14.32 -13.39 -22.51
N ASN A 2 14.50 -14.24 -21.50
CA ASN A 2 13.37 -14.79 -20.77
C ASN A 2 12.85 -13.68 -19.85
N GLU A 3 11.80 -12.98 -20.29
CA GLU A 3 11.08 -12.08 -19.42
C GLU A 3 10.42 -12.92 -18.31
N ASN A 4 10.98 -12.89 -17.10
CA ASN A 4 10.27 -13.35 -15.92
C ASN A 4 9.09 -12.39 -15.70
N ILE A 5 7.96 -12.71 -16.34
CA ILE A 5 6.72 -11.96 -16.19
C ILE A 5 6.23 -12.19 -14.77
N SER A 6 6.19 -11.12 -13.97
CA SER A 6 5.65 -11.18 -12.62
C SER A 6 4.15 -11.49 -12.70
N LEU A 7 3.69 -12.45 -11.92
CA LEU A 7 2.30 -12.91 -11.94
C LEU A 7 1.63 -12.63 -10.59
N VAL A 8 0.41 -12.10 -10.67
CA VAL A 8 -0.53 -11.98 -9.56
C VAL A 8 -1.81 -12.67 -9.99
N SER A 9 -2.45 -13.38 -9.07
CA SER A 9 -3.73 -14.03 -9.31
C SER A 9 -4.79 -13.31 -8.49
N VAL A 10 -5.88 -12.89 -9.12
CA VAL A 10 -7.06 -12.35 -8.41
C VAL A 10 -8.14 -13.40 -8.46
N ASN A 11 -8.61 -13.86 -7.29
CA ASN A 11 -9.60 -14.94 -7.18
C ASN A 11 -9.22 -16.20 -7.97
N GLY A 12 -7.93 -16.55 -7.98
CA GLY A 12 -7.41 -17.71 -8.71
C GLY A 12 -7.22 -17.51 -10.22
N VAL A 13 -7.59 -16.35 -10.78
CA VAL A 13 -7.34 -16.04 -12.19
C VAL A 13 -6.00 -15.31 -12.35
N PRO A 14 -5.03 -15.87 -13.10
CA PRO A 14 -3.76 -15.20 -13.34
C PRO A 14 -3.96 -13.92 -14.16
N ILE A 15 -3.48 -12.79 -13.64
CA ILE A 15 -3.43 -11.53 -14.36
C ILE A 15 -2.06 -11.41 -15.01
N LYS A 16 -2.06 -11.38 -16.36
CA LYS A 16 -0.84 -11.21 -17.14
C LYS A 16 -0.35 -9.76 -17.03
N THR A 17 0.87 -9.59 -16.55
CA THR A 17 1.56 -8.30 -16.48
C THR A 17 2.04 -7.87 -17.86
N ARG A 18 1.70 -6.65 -18.27
CA ARG A 18 2.14 -6.04 -19.54
C ARG A 18 3.59 -5.54 -19.41
N GLY A 19 4.32 -5.44 -20.53
CA GLY A 19 5.73 -5.05 -20.54
C GLY A 19 6.02 -3.75 -19.79
N TYR A 20 5.24 -2.68 -20.04
CA TYR A 20 5.40 -1.41 -19.32
C TYR A 20 5.12 -1.53 -17.81
N GLN A 21 4.22 -2.42 -17.39
CA GLN A 21 3.93 -2.64 -15.96
C GLN A 21 5.11 -3.34 -15.28
N GLN A 22 5.74 -4.29 -15.98
CA GLN A 22 6.96 -4.94 -15.52
C GLN A 22 8.14 -3.98 -15.46
N GLU A 23 8.28 -3.08 -16.44
CA GLU A 23 9.30 -2.04 -16.43
C GLU A 23 9.13 -1.09 -15.24
N MET A 24 7.91 -0.59 -15.00
CA MET A 24 7.63 0.27 -13.86
C MET A 24 7.85 -0.44 -12.51
N LEU A 25 7.49 -1.72 -12.41
CA LEU A 25 7.80 -2.54 -11.23
C LEU A 25 9.31 -2.66 -11.03
N ASN A 26 10.05 -3.01 -12.08
CA ASN A 26 11.51 -3.17 -11.99
C ASN A 26 12.20 -1.87 -11.54
N GLU A 27 11.73 -0.71 -12.02
CA GLU A 27 12.25 0.58 -11.59
C GLU A 27 11.86 0.91 -10.14
N SER A 28 10.62 0.59 -9.71
CA SER A 28 10.18 0.82 -8.32
C SER A 28 10.92 -0.04 -7.31
N LEU A 29 11.39 -1.23 -7.72
CA LEU A 29 12.20 -2.12 -6.88
C LEU A 29 13.62 -1.60 -6.66
N ARG A 30 14.10 -0.68 -7.51
CA ARG A 30 15.46 -0.13 -7.43
C ARG A 30 15.52 1.20 -6.69
N ARG A 31 14.46 2.01 -6.79
CA ARG A 31 14.40 3.37 -6.23
C ARG A 31 12.95 3.84 -6.09
N ASN A 32 12.76 4.91 -5.33
CA ASN A 32 11.48 5.61 -5.27
C ASN A 32 11.14 6.22 -6.64
N ILE A 33 9.91 6.01 -7.11
CA ILE A 33 9.43 6.52 -8.40
C ILE A 33 8.02 7.09 -8.28
N ILE A 34 7.66 7.97 -9.22
CA ILE A 34 6.29 8.42 -9.46
C ILE A 34 5.83 7.85 -10.79
N ILE A 35 4.72 7.10 -10.78
CA ILE A 35 4.14 6.51 -11.99
C ILE A 35 2.99 7.41 -12.48
N ALA A 36 3.27 8.23 -13.49
CA ALA A 36 2.28 9.09 -14.13
C ALA A 36 1.69 8.42 -15.38
N MET A 37 0.46 7.91 -15.26
CA MET A 37 -0.25 7.25 -16.37
C MET A 37 -1.75 7.55 -16.32
N HIS A 38 -2.42 7.46 -17.48
CA HIS A 38 -3.87 7.63 -17.60
C HIS A 38 -4.67 6.69 -16.66
N ALA A 39 -5.87 7.09 -16.26
CA ALA A 39 -6.80 6.20 -15.54
C ALA A 39 -7.10 4.95 -16.38
N GLY A 40 -7.33 3.80 -15.73
CA GLY A 40 -7.58 2.53 -16.42
C GLY A 40 -6.34 1.87 -17.05
N SER A 41 -5.15 2.48 -16.97
CA SER A 41 -3.90 1.88 -17.49
C SER A 41 -3.35 0.73 -16.63
N GLY A 42 -3.97 0.46 -15.47
CA GLY A 42 -3.55 -0.60 -14.56
C GLY A 42 -2.44 -0.19 -13.58
N LYS A 43 -2.43 1.07 -13.10
CA LYS A 43 -1.52 1.53 -12.03
C LYS A 43 -1.63 0.68 -10.75
N THR A 44 -2.85 0.37 -10.34
CA THR A 44 -3.12 -0.53 -9.19
C THR A 44 -2.45 -1.88 -9.35
N HIS A 45 -2.39 -2.44 -10.57
CA HIS A 45 -1.72 -3.73 -10.81
C HIS A 45 -0.22 -3.66 -10.50
N ILE A 46 0.45 -2.56 -10.85
CA ILE A 46 1.86 -2.33 -10.54
C ILE A 46 2.07 -2.23 -9.03
N ALA A 47 1.19 -1.50 -8.34
CA ALA A 47 1.22 -1.39 -6.88
C ALA A 47 1.06 -2.77 -6.20
N VAL A 48 0.10 -3.58 -6.65
CA VAL A 48 -0.13 -4.94 -6.13
C VAL A 48 1.08 -5.85 -6.38
N LEU A 49 1.73 -5.75 -7.54
CA LEU A 49 2.96 -6.50 -7.82
C LEU A 49 4.10 -6.10 -6.87
N HIS A 50 4.26 -4.81 -6.59
CA HIS A 50 5.27 -4.34 -5.65
C HIS A 50 4.95 -4.80 -4.23
N LEU A 51 3.69 -4.67 -3.77
CA LEU A 51 3.25 -5.18 -2.48
C LEU A 51 3.51 -6.68 -2.32
N LYS A 52 3.25 -7.48 -3.38
CA LYS A 52 3.54 -8.90 -3.39
C LYS A 52 5.04 -9.16 -3.15
N HIS A 53 5.89 -8.55 -3.99
CA HIS A 53 7.33 -8.70 -3.88
C HIS A 53 7.84 -8.26 -2.51
N GLU A 54 7.33 -7.14 -2.00
CA GLU A 54 7.70 -6.60 -0.70
C GLU A 54 7.31 -7.54 0.44
N SER A 55 6.10 -8.11 0.39
CA SER A 55 5.60 -9.05 1.40
C SER A 55 6.36 -10.39 1.44
N GLU A 56 7.00 -10.76 0.34
CA GLU A 56 7.85 -11.95 0.24
C GLU A 56 9.29 -11.66 0.70
N ARG A 57 9.78 -10.42 0.50
CA ARG A 57 11.14 -10.00 0.85
C ARG A 57 11.27 -9.60 2.32
N GLU A 58 10.30 -8.85 2.81
CA GLU A 58 10.27 -8.28 4.15
C GLU A 58 9.17 -9.00 4.94
N LEU A 59 9.49 -9.46 6.15
CA LEU A 59 8.59 -10.28 6.97
C LEU A 59 8.19 -9.59 8.28
N GLU A 60 8.94 -8.57 8.69
CA GLU A 60 8.72 -7.88 9.96
C GLU A 60 8.01 -6.53 9.73
N LYS A 61 8.49 -5.75 8.75
CA LYS A 61 7.92 -4.41 8.47
C LYS A 61 6.70 -4.46 7.58
N LEU A 62 5.83 -3.47 7.68
CA LEU A 62 4.60 -3.41 6.90
C LEU A 62 4.80 -2.62 5.61
N SER A 63 4.02 -3.00 4.60
CA SER A 63 3.74 -2.11 3.46
C SER A 63 2.48 -1.30 3.74
N TRP A 64 2.48 -0.03 3.36
CA TRP A 64 1.35 0.87 3.53
C TRP A 64 0.83 1.37 2.19
N PHE A 65 -0.47 1.23 1.94
CA PHE A 65 -1.15 1.78 0.77
C PHE A 65 -2.07 2.90 1.20
N LEU A 66 -1.89 4.09 0.65
CA LEU A 66 -2.69 5.26 0.97
C LEU A 66 -3.59 5.63 -0.20
N ALA A 67 -4.84 5.98 0.06
CA ALA A 67 -5.74 6.58 -0.92
C ALA A 67 -6.48 7.79 -0.33
N PRO A 68 -6.83 8.80 -1.15
CA PRO A 68 -7.29 10.09 -0.65
C PRO A 68 -8.71 10.04 -0.03
N THR A 69 -9.52 9.03 -0.37
CA THR A 69 -10.89 8.91 0.15
C THR A 69 -11.17 7.53 0.74
N VAL A 70 -12.16 7.47 1.64
CA VAL A 70 -12.62 6.22 2.27
C VAL A 70 -13.05 5.19 1.23
N ALA A 71 -13.88 5.61 0.25
CA ALA A 71 -14.37 4.72 -0.80
C ALA A 71 -13.21 4.13 -1.64
N LEU A 72 -12.18 4.92 -1.93
CA LEU A 72 -10.99 4.42 -2.61
C LEU A 72 -10.21 3.45 -1.73
N CYS A 73 -10.04 3.74 -0.43
CA CYS A 73 -9.37 2.82 0.49
C CYS A 73 -10.07 1.45 0.52
N GLU A 74 -11.39 1.43 0.64
CA GLU A 74 -12.20 0.20 0.63
C GLU A 74 -12.03 -0.57 -0.69
N GLN A 75 -12.12 0.12 -1.82
CA GLN A 75 -11.95 -0.47 -3.14
C GLN A 75 -10.55 -1.09 -3.29
N GLN A 76 -9.49 -0.35 -2.95
CA GLN A 76 -8.11 -0.83 -3.10
C GLN A 76 -7.82 -1.98 -2.12
N CYS A 77 -8.33 -1.90 -0.89
CA CYS A 77 -8.21 -2.98 0.10
C CYS A 77 -8.80 -4.30 -0.43
N ASN A 78 -9.98 -4.26 -1.05
CA ASN A 78 -10.59 -5.45 -1.64
C ASN A 78 -9.75 -6.03 -2.79
N VAL A 79 -9.19 -5.17 -3.65
CA VAL A 79 -8.31 -5.60 -4.75
C VAL A 79 -7.04 -6.26 -4.20
N ILE A 80 -6.40 -5.65 -3.20
CA ILE A 80 -5.17 -6.17 -2.59
C ILE A 80 -5.43 -7.50 -1.88
N LYS A 81 -6.52 -7.59 -1.09
CA LYS A 81 -6.94 -8.82 -0.40
C LYS A 81 -7.18 -9.99 -1.36
N ALA A 82 -7.82 -9.72 -2.49
CA ALA A 82 -8.11 -10.74 -3.49
C ALA A 82 -6.86 -11.20 -4.26
N ALA A 83 -5.80 -10.39 -4.24
CA ALA A 83 -4.57 -10.59 -5.01
C ALA A 83 -3.41 -11.21 -4.22
N LEU A 84 -3.33 -10.91 -2.91
CA LEU A 84 -2.19 -11.28 -2.07
C LEU A 84 -2.59 -12.31 -1.00
N PRO A 85 -1.80 -13.38 -0.81
CA PRO A 85 -2.06 -14.39 0.22
C PRO A 85 -1.50 -13.95 1.60
N VAL A 86 -1.65 -12.67 1.97
CA VAL A 86 -1.17 -12.10 3.23
C VAL A 86 -2.26 -11.33 3.95
N SER A 87 -2.09 -11.05 5.24
CA SER A 87 -3.04 -10.24 6.00
C SER A 87 -3.01 -8.78 5.56
N VAL A 88 -4.19 -8.27 5.17
CA VAL A 88 -4.39 -6.89 4.72
C VAL A 88 -5.39 -6.19 5.63
N GLY A 89 -4.94 -5.15 6.33
CA GLY A 89 -5.77 -4.36 7.24
C GLY A 89 -6.32 -3.11 6.56
N LEU A 90 -7.46 -2.63 7.05
CA LEU A 90 -8.06 -1.37 6.60
C LEU A 90 -8.33 -0.48 7.81
N ILE A 91 -7.81 0.74 7.77
CA ILE A 91 -8.06 1.75 8.79
C ILE A 91 -8.62 3.00 8.14
N LEU A 92 -9.77 3.44 8.63
CA LEU A 92 -10.46 4.63 8.13
C LEU A 92 -10.70 5.57 9.32
N GLY A 93 -10.39 6.86 9.14
CA GLY A 93 -10.51 7.85 10.23
C GLY A 93 -11.92 7.96 10.85
N ALA A 94 -12.97 7.67 10.06
CA ALA A 94 -14.35 7.70 10.54
C ALA A 94 -14.72 6.54 11.49
N LEU A 95 -13.95 5.46 11.52
CA LEU A 95 -14.34 4.25 12.25
C LEU A 95 -14.02 4.30 13.76
N ALA A 96 -13.09 5.14 14.22
CA ALA A 96 -12.84 5.31 15.67
C ALA A 96 -11.79 6.39 16.01
N LEU A 97 -12.17 7.66 16.08
CA LEU A 97 -11.29 8.77 16.49
C LEU A 97 -10.60 8.55 17.86
N ASP A 98 -11.20 7.75 18.76
CA ASP A 98 -10.65 7.47 20.08
C ASP A 98 -9.83 6.16 20.15
N GLN A 99 -9.99 5.21 19.23
CA GLN A 99 -9.24 3.94 19.26
C GLN A 99 -7.78 4.13 18.80
N TRP A 100 -7.51 5.10 17.93
CA TRP A 100 -6.16 5.35 17.39
C TRP A 100 -5.19 6.01 18.38
N LYS A 101 -5.63 6.32 19.61
CA LYS A 101 -4.79 6.80 20.71
C LYS A 101 -4.21 5.67 21.57
N ASP A 102 -4.57 4.43 21.28
CA ASP A 102 -4.10 3.26 22.02
C ASP A 102 -2.84 2.66 21.38
N ALA A 103 -1.70 2.79 22.06
CA ALA A 103 -0.44 2.21 21.61
C ALA A 103 -0.48 0.67 21.51
N SER A 104 -1.31 0.00 22.31
CA SER A 104 -1.45 -1.46 22.28
C SER A 104 -2.17 -1.93 21.02
N LEU A 105 -3.14 -1.15 20.54
CA LEU A 105 -3.83 -1.40 19.27
C LEU A 105 -2.85 -1.32 18.10
N TRP A 106 -2.02 -0.28 18.05
CA TRP A 106 -1.00 -0.14 17.00
C TRP A 106 0.00 -1.29 17.00
N LYS A 107 0.49 -1.72 18.17
CA LYS A 107 1.35 -2.91 18.27
C LYS A 107 0.66 -4.16 17.74
N SER A 108 -0.63 -4.34 18.06
CA SER A 108 -1.41 -5.47 17.54
C SER A 108 -1.51 -5.41 16.02
N ILE A 109 -1.81 -4.24 15.44
CA ILE A 109 -1.88 -4.02 13.99
C ILE A 109 -0.54 -4.38 13.33
N LEU A 110 0.56 -3.86 13.86
CA LEU A 110 1.91 -4.12 13.36
C LEU A 110 2.26 -5.63 13.42
N SER A 111 1.80 -6.36 14.43
CA SER A 111 2.05 -7.80 14.55
C SER A 111 1.12 -8.69 13.70
N THR A 112 -0.02 -8.17 13.24
CA THR A 112 -1.08 -8.98 12.63
C THR A 112 -1.17 -8.81 11.12
N HIS A 113 -0.83 -7.64 10.60
CA HIS A 113 -0.99 -7.30 9.20
C HIS A 113 0.36 -7.19 8.49
N ARG A 114 0.41 -7.58 7.22
CA ARG A 114 1.57 -7.36 6.35
C ARG A 114 1.39 -6.12 5.46
N VAL A 115 0.14 -5.83 5.12
CA VAL A 115 -0.25 -4.64 4.34
C VAL A 115 -1.32 -3.87 5.09
N MET A 116 -1.15 -2.55 5.20
CA MET A 116 -2.19 -1.64 5.69
C MET A 116 -2.71 -0.76 4.57
N VAL A 117 -4.02 -0.53 4.57
CA VAL A 117 -4.67 0.44 3.69
C VAL A 117 -5.33 1.51 4.55
N SER A 118 -5.08 2.79 4.29
CA SER A 118 -5.75 3.88 5.01
C SER A 118 -5.84 5.18 4.22
N THR A 119 -6.61 6.13 4.76
CA THR A 119 -6.46 7.53 4.35
C THR A 119 -5.15 8.11 4.87
N PRO A 120 -4.63 9.21 4.30
CA PRO A 120 -3.30 9.70 4.62
C PRO A 120 -3.20 10.28 6.04
N GLN A 121 -4.25 10.96 6.50
CA GLN A 121 -4.34 11.50 7.87
C GLN A 121 -4.11 10.44 8.95
N VAL A 122 -4.60 9.21 8.74
CA VAL A 122 -4.42 8.12 9.72
C VAL A 122 -2.94 7.81 9.94
N LEU A 123 -2.18 7.66 8.86
CA LEU A 123 -0.75 7.37 8.97
C LEU A 123 0.01 8.57 9.50
N LEU A 124 -0.34 9.78 9.07
CA LEU A 124 0.26 11.02 9.56
C LEU A 124 0.09 11.16 11.08
N ASP A 125 -1.12 10.93 11.59
CA ASP A 125 -1.38 10.97 13.03
C ASP A 125 -0.59 9.90 13.78
N ALA A 126 -0.53 8.67 13.25
CA ALA A 126 0.23 7.57 13.87
C ALA A 126 1.74 7.86 13.95
N LEU A 127 2.28 8.50 12.91
CA LEU A 127 3.68 8.96 12.87
C LEU A 127 3.92 10.10 13.88
N HIS A 128 3.03 11.11 13.91
CA HIS A 128 3.15 12.25 14.84
C HIS A 128 3.11 11.83 16.30
N HIS A 129 2.27 10.86 16.66
CA HIS A 129 2.18 10.35 18.02
C HIS A 129 3.26 9.31 18.35
N GLY A 130 4.09 8.91 17.38
CA GLY A 130 5.16 7.92 17.57
C GLY A 130 4.66 6.49 17.77
N TYR A 131 3.43 6.18 17.38
CA TYR A 131 2.92 4.81 17.40
C TYR A 131 3.51 3.96 16.28
N ILE A 132 3.91 4.60 15.19
CA ILE A 132 4.59 4.01 14.05
C ILE A 132 5.86 4.80 13.79
N LEU A 133 6.95 4.10 13.53
CA LEU A 133 8.26 4.65 13.22
C LEU A 133 8.62 4.31 11.77
N MET A 134 8.75 5.34 10.93
CA MET A 134 8.95 5.19 9.48
C MET A 134 10.12 4.26 9.10
N GLY A 135 11.26 4.34 9.80
CA GLY A 135 12.43 3.51 9.49
C GLY A 135 12.40 2.10 10.11
N ALA A 136 11.59 1.89 11.15
CA ALA A 136 11.56 0.63 11.89
C ALA A 136 10.38 -0.26 11.49
N ASP A 137 9.20 0.33 11.27
CA ASP A 137 7.95 -0.41 11.13
C ASP A 137 7.44 -0.50 9.68
N ILE A 138 7.94 0.35 8.78
CA ILE A 138 7.48 0.43 7.39
C ILE A 138 8.62 0.10 6.42
N SER A 139 8.35 -0.71 5.41
CA SER A 139 9.30 -0.98 4.32
C SER A 139 8.91 -0.37 2.98
N LEU A 140 7.63 -0.10 2.76
CA LEU A 140 7.11 0.46 1.52
C LEU A 140 5.88 1.33 1.80
N ILE A 141 5.81 2.50 1.17
CA ILE A 141 4.60 3.33 1.14
C ILE A 141 4.20 3.57 -0.31
N ILE A 142 2.94 3.32 -0.62
CA ILE A 142 2.34 3.56 -1.93
C ILE A 142 1.29 4.65 -1.80
N PHE A 143 1.48 5.73 -2.54
CA PHE A 143 0.57 6.87 -2.61
C PHE A 143 -0.32 6.75 -3.85
N ASN A 144 -1.59 6.43 -3.66
CA ASN A 144 -2.58 6.44 -4.75
C ASN A 144 -3.07 7.87 -5.00
N GLU A 145 -3.11 8.29 -6.27
CA GLU A 145 -3.41 9.67 -6.65
C GLU A 145 -2.49 10.70 -5.95
N ALA A 146 -1.17 10.42 -5.97
CA ALA A 146 -0.14 11.25 -5.33
C ALA A 146 -0.12 12.73 -5.76
N HIS A 147 -0.82 13.08 -6.85
CA HIS A 147 -1.01 14.48 -7.24
C HIS A 147 -1.83 15.31 -6.23
N HIS A 148 -2.47 14.66 -5.26
CA HIS A 148 -3.09 15.31 -4.11
C HIS A 148 -2.08 15.85 -3.08
N ALA A 149 -0.79 15.48 -3.16
CA ALA A 149 0.27 15.95 -2.26
C ALA A 149 0.66 17.41 -2.54
N VAL A 150 -0.24 18.34 -2.23
CA VAL A 150 -0.07 19.78 -2.41
C VAL A 150 -0.47 20.52 -1.14
N ASP A 151 0.12 21.70 -0.93
CA ASP A 151 -0.18 22.59 0.19
C ASP A 151 -0.10 21.89 1.56
N ASN A 152 -1.16 21.94 2.35
CA ASN A 152 -1.25 21.32 3.67
C ASN A 152 -2.04 19.99 3.63
N ASP A 153 -2.14 19.35 2.46
CA ASP A 153 -2.75 18.02 2.36
C ASP A 153 -1.91 17.01 3.18
N PRO A 154 -2.53 16.04 3.90
CA PRO A 154 -1.80 15.08 4.71
C PRO A 154 -0.84 14.15 3.93
N TYR A 155 -0.85 14.19 2.60
CA TYR A 155 0.20 13.57 1.78
C TYR A 155 1.54 14.33 1.74
N ASN A 156 1.56 15.65 1.99
CA ASN A 156 2.75 16.50 1.93
C ASN A 156 3.51 16.52 3.26
#